data_AF-A0A2D9XYH9-F1
#
_entry.id   AF-A0A2D9XYH9-F1
#
_cell.length_a   1.000
_cell.length_b   1.000
_cell.length_c   1.000
_cell.angle_alpha   90.00
_cell.angle_beta   90.00
_cell.angle_gamma   90.00
#
_symmetry.space_group_name_H-M   'P 1'
#
loop_
_entity.id
_entity.type
_entity.pdbx_description
1 polymer ?
#
loop_
_entity_poly.entity_id
_entity_poly.type
_entity_poly.pdbx_seq_one_letter_code
_entity_poly.pdbx_strand_id
1 'polypeptide(L)'
;MKIYELGIDDKTNWEWRAVLPNKEDERLKITETLNIDKPLLFTSEDVINMVLINGQSVEENRKETPFKADLIYWTNDLTLNANSPNNGCIVSEKLLKLLRSFNLPEYHYYPINLINAETKDISNNYFLLQIITPLHQNTDFTKSHYKYIQRRSKEIVKEEMGAFDSFESYSEAYDKLFFENKIRIDISKRALKVKYDIIWSVINYLRIVEEVKKKILASDLNGVKVSDYTGFEIISDN
;
A
#
# COMPACT_ATOMS: atom_id res chain seq x y z
N MET A 1 -0.60 -8.68 18.16
CA MET A 1 0.53 -8.65 17.21
C MET A 1 0.81 -7.19 16.84
N LYS A 2 2.07 -6.73 16.94
CA LYS A 2 2.43 -5.35 16.57
C LYS A 2 2.63 -5.25 15.05
N ILE A 3 2.15 -4.15 14.47
CA ILE A 3 2.19 -3.88 13.02
C ILE A 3 3.08 -2.66 12.78
N TYR A 4 3.77 -2.69 11.66
CA TYR A 4 4.60 -1.62 11.17
C TYR A 4 4.21 -1.23 9.75
N GLU A 5 4.56 0.00 9.37
CA GLU A 5 4.49 0.50 8.01
C GLU A 5 5.90 0.50 7.42
N LEU A 6 6.09 -0.25 6.32
CA LEU A 6 7.24 -0.14 5.44
C LEU A 6 6.89 0.85 4.33
N GLY A 7 7.68 1.92 4.21
CA GLY A 7 7.46 2.99 3.24
C GLY A 7 8.76 3.62 2.76
N ILE A 8 8.63 4.68 1.95
CA ILE A 8 9.78 5.44 1.44
C ILE A 8 10.36 6.27 2.60
N ASP A 9 11.69 6.31 2.71
CA ASP A 9 12.35 7.25 3.61
C ASP A 9 12.36 8.66 3.02
N ASP A 10 11.38 9.48 3.43
CA ASP A 10 11.19 10.85 2.94
C ASP A 10 12.39 11.77 3.20
N LYS A 11 13.33 11.38 4.07
CA LYS A 11 14.56 12.16 4.31
C LYS A 11 15.65 11.88 3.28
N THR A 12 15.63 10.71 2.66
CA THR A 12 16.75 10.22 1.84
C THR A 12 16.36 9.79 0.44
N ASN A 13 15.07 9.55 0.16
CA ASN A 13 14.58 9.03 -1.13
C ASN A 13 13.23 9.63 -1.58
N TRP A 14 13.12 10.97 -1.57
CA TRP A 14 11.89 11.67 -1.97
C TRP A 14 12.01 12.42 -3.31
N GLU A 15 13.24 12.58 -3.82
CA GLU A 15 13.53 13.35 -5.02
C GLU A 15 13.06 12.58 -6.25
N TRP A 16 13.41 11.29 -6.36
CA TRP A 16 13.04 10.49 -7.52
C TRP A 16 11.68 9.81 -7.34
N ARG A 17 10.76 10.12 -8.26
CA ARG A 17 9.37 9.64 -8.22
C ARG A 17 8.99 8.95 -9.52
N ALA A 18 8.32 7.82 -9.41
CA ALA A 18 7.77 7.13 -10.56
C ALA A 18 6.40 7.70 -10.92
N VAL A 19 6.19 7.89 -12.21
CA VAL A 19 4.92 8.31 -12.80
C VAL A 19 4.53 7.31 -13.89
N LEU A 20 3.24 7.03 -13.98
CA LEU A 20 2.67 6.20 -15.04
C LEU A 20 2.13 7.14 -16.12
N PRO A 21 2.76 7.22 -17.32
CA PRO A 21 2.26 8.09 -18.37
C PRO A 21 0.85 7.69 -18.82
N ASN A 22 -0.01 8.67 -19.15
CA ASN A 22 -1.39 8.39 -19.58
C ASN A 22 -1.49 7.40 -20.76
N LYS A 23 -0.56 7.47 -21.71
CA LYS A 23 -0.52 6.52 -22.84
C LYS A 23 -0.34 5.07 -22.38
N GLU A 24 0.47 4.87 -21.34
CA GLU A 24 0.68 3.55 -20.75
C GLU A 24 -0.52 3.13 -19.90
N ASP A 25 -1.10 4.09 -19.16
CA ASP A 25 -2.36 3.91 -18.41
C ASP A 25 -3.52 3.45 -19.33
N GLU A 26 -3.68 4.09 -20.50
CA GLU A 26 -4.67 3.73 -21.54
C GLU A 26 -4.40 2.36 -22.14
N ARG A 27 -3.13 2.03 -22.41
CA ARG A 27 -2.73 0.70 -22.91
C ARG A 27 -3.11 -0.39 -21.93
N LEU A 28 -2.89 -0.13 -20.64
CA LEU A 28 -3.11 -1.07 -19.54
C LEU A 28 -4.53 -1.01 -18.96
N LYS A 29 -5.34 -0.03 -19.34
CA LYS A 29 -6.71 0.23 -18.86
C LYS A 29 -6.81 0.37 -17.34
N ILE A 30 -5.86 1.08 -16.74
CA ILE A 30 -5.68 1.17 -15.28
C ILE A 30 -6.77 2.01 -14.61
N THR A 31 -7.10 3.15 -15.20
CA THR A 31 -8.07 4.12 -14.64
C THR A 31 -9.54 3.70 -14.76
N GLU A 32 -9.88 2.72 -15.60
CA GLU A 32 -11.25 2.14 -15.62
C GLU A 32 -11.57 1.34 -14.34
N THR A 33 -10.54 1.03 -13.53
CA THR A 33 -10.60 0.25 -12.29
C THR A 33 -10.53 1.12 -11.02
N LEU A 34 -11.02 2.37 -11.04
CA LEU A 34 -11.11 3.27 -9.87
C LEU A 34 -12.03 2.76 -8.72
N ASN A 35 -12.44 1.50 -8.75
CA ASN A 35 -13.03 0.85 -7.59
C ASN A 35 -11.89 0.30 -6.72
N ILE A 36 -11.78 0.84 -5.50
CA ILE A 36 -10.74 0.49 -4.50
C ILE A 36 -10.72 -1.03 -4.21
N ASP A 37 -11.85 -1.71 -4.45
CA ASP A 37 -12.03 -3.14 -4.21
C ASP A 37 -11.70 -4.03 -5.42
N LYS A 38 -11.37 -3.45 -6.58
CA LYS A 38 -10.95 -4.23 -7.76
C LYS A 38 -9.43 -4.17 -7.90
N PRO A 39 -8.71 -5.30 -7.74
CA PRO A 39 -7.28 -5.33 -8.03
C PRO A 39 -7.06 -4.94 -9.49
N LEU A 40 -5.98 -4.19 -9.74
CA LEU A 40 -5.45 -4.06 -11.09
C LEU A 40 -4.98 -5.44 -11.50
N LEU A 41 -5.71 -6.07 -12.41
CA LEU A 41 -5.36 -7.37 -12.98
C LEU A 41 -4.85 -7.11 -14.39
N PHE A 42 -3.57 -6.78 -14.53
CA PHE A 42 -2.91 -6.90 -15.82
C PHE A 42 -2.72 -8.38 -16.13
N THR A 43 -2.51 -8.72 -17.40
CA THR A 43 -1.95 -10.02 -17.70
C THR A 43 -0.52 -10.07 -17.14
N SER A 44 -0.09 -11.19 -16.56
CA SER A 44 1.21 -11.31 -15.87
C SER A 44 2.43 -11.09 -16.77
N GLU A 45 2.23 -11.03 -18.10
CA GLU A 45 3.27 -10.84 -19.10
C GLU A 45 3.47 -9.37 -19.50
N ASP A 46 2.55 -8.47 -19.11
CA ASP A 46 2.65 -7.06 -19.45
C ASP A 46 3.74 -6.34 -18.64
N VAL A 47 4.77 -5.88 -19.34
CA VAL A 47 5.77 -4.96 -18.76
C VAL A 47 5.19 -3.54 -18.71
N ILE A 48 5.25 -2.91 -17.54
CA ILE A 48 4.76 -1.55 -17.33
C ILE A 48 5.90 -0.56 -17.60
N ASN A 49 5.69 0.38 -18.52
CA ASN A 49 6.65 1.44 -18.78
C ASN A 49 6.32 2.66 -17.91
N MET A 50 7.14 2.89 -16.88
CA MET A 50 7.03 4.04 -16.00
C MET A 50 8.17 5.02 -16.25
N VAL A 51 7.93 6.30 -15.96
CA VAL A 51 8.95 7.34 -16.05
C VAL A 51 9.40 7.70 -14.63
N LEU A 52 10.70 7.85 -14.43
CA LEU A 52 11.31 8.33 -13.20
C LEU A 52 11.64 9.81 -13.38
N ILE A 53 10.98 10.66 -12.61
CA ILE A 53 11.16 12.12 -12.61
C ILE A 53 11.83 12.56 -11.32
N ASN A 54 12.59 13.65 -11.38
CA ASN A 54 13.13 14.29 -10.19
C ASN A 54 12.20 15.43 -9.74
N GLY A 55 11.72 15.38 -8.50
CA GLY A 55 10.90 16.41 -7.88
C GLY A 55 11.68 17.67 -7.46
N GLN A 56 13.01 17.62 -7.47
CA GLN A 56 13.90 18.76 -7.26
C GLN A 56 14.32 19.35 -8.61
N SER A 57 13.80 20.54 -8.90
CA SER A 57 14.06 21.24 -10.17
C SER A 57 15.48 21.78 -10.28
N VAL A 58 16.13 22.10 -9.16
CA VAL A 58 17.48 22.65 -9.13
C VAL A 58 18.49 21.51 -8.98
N GLU A 59 19.26 21.23 -10.04
CA GLU A 59 20.18 20.10 -10.12
C GLU A 59 21.21 20.09 -8.98
N GLU A 60 21.75 21.25 -8.62
CA GLU A 60 22.75 21.42 -7.54
C GLU A 60 22.24 21.01 -6.15
N ASN A 61 20.92 21.03 -5.96
CA ASN A 61 20.28 20.67 -4.69
C ASN A 61 19.95 19.18 -4.59
N ARG A 62 20.11 18.42 -5.68
CA ARG A 62 19.81 17.00 -5.73
C ARG A 62 20.85 16.22 -4.97
N LYS A 63 20.39 15.31 -4.12
CA LYS A 63 21.23 14.47 -3.27
C LYS A 63 21.15 13.01 -3.65
N GLU A 64 20.16 12.64 -4.45
CA GLU A 64 19.82 11.26 -4.75
C GLU A 64 20.22 10.87 -6.18
N THR A 65 20.67 9.64 -6.33
CA THR A 65 20.96 9.04 -7.64
C THR A 65 19.72 8.27 -8.11
N PRO A 66 19.34 8.36 -9.40
CA PRO A 66 18.23 7.57 -9.93
C PRO A 66 18.50 6.06 -9.74
N PHE A 67 17.43 5.28 -9.62
CA PHE A 67 17.47 3.81 -9.49
C PHE A 67 18.19 3.25 -8.25
N LYS A 68 18.49 4.08 -7.25
CA LYS A 68 19.17 3.62 -6.02
C LYS A 68 18.19 3.08 -4.97
N ALA A 69 17.00 3.64 -4.88
CA ALA A 69 16.03 3.27 -3.84
C ALA A 69 15.43 1.89 -4.10
N ASP A 70 15.24 1.11 -3.03
CA ASP A 70 14.60 -0.20 -3.07
C ASP A 70 13.05 -0.10 -3.02
N LEU A 71 12.53 1.07 -2.66
CA LEU A 71 11.12 1.43 -2.75
C LEU A 71 11.01 2.79 -3.42
N ILE A 72 10.24 2.90 -4.50
CA ILE A 72 10.09 4.13 -5.28
C ILE A 72 8.73 4.75 -5.01
N TYR A 73 8.72 6.06 -4.76
CA TYR A 73 7.50 6.81 -4.56
C TYR A 73 6.74 6.93 -5.88
N TRP A 74 5.57 6.28 -5.98
CA TRP A 74 4.63 6.48 -7.07
C TRP A 74 3.81 7.74 -6.81
N THR A 75 3.84 8.68 -7.75
CA THR A 75 3.08 9.93 -7.68
C THR A 75 2.17 10.13 -8.88
N ASN A 76 1.14 10.95 -8.68
CA ASN A 76 0.43 11.60 -9.78
C ASN A 76 1.30 12.73 -10.35
N ASP A 77 1.09 13.03 -11.64
CA ASP A 77 1.69 14.20 -12.27
C ASP A 77 0.70 14.78 -13.30
N LEU A 78 0.22 16.00 -13.04
CA LEU A 78 -0.76 16.67 -13.90
C LEU A 78 -0.18 17.03 -15.28
N THR A 79 1.11 17.34 -15.36
CA THR A 79 1.76 17.73 -16.62
C THR A 79 1.90 16.55 -17.58
N LEU A 80 1.97 15.34 -17.02
CA LEU A 80 2.05 14.08 -17.77
C LEU A 80 0.70 13.36 -17.85
N ASN A 81 -0.37 13.99 -17.35
CA ASN A 81 -1.70 13.38 -17.16
C ASN A 81 -1.61 12.00 -16.48
N ALA A 82 -0.67 11.85 -15.55
CA ALA A 82 -0.32 10.60 -14.91
C ALA A 82 -1.11 10.42 -13.60
N ASN A 83 -1.77 9.28 -13.46
CA ASN A 83 -2.48 8.89 -12.26
C ASN A 83 -1.83 7.66 -11.63
N SER A 84 -1.87 7.61 -10.31
CA SER A 84 -1.44 6.48 -9.50
C SER A 84 -2.67 5.78 -8.92
N PRO A 85 -2.71 4.44 -8.93
CA PRO A 85 -3.81 3.68 -8.35
C PRO A 85 -3.73 3.73 -6.82
N ASN A 86 -4.85 3.43 -6.17
CA ASN A 86 -4.94 3.45 -4.72
C ASN A 86 -4.20 2.29 -4.02
N ASN A 87 -3.63 1.35 -4.79
CA ASN A 87 -2.96 0.17 -4.27
C ASN A 87 -1.69 -0.17 -5.07
N GLY A 88 -0.62 -0.46 -4.36
CA GLY A 88 0.61 -1.03 -4.90
C GLY A 88 1.85 -0.28 -4.45
N CYS A 89 2.98 -0.96 -4.55
CA CYS A 89 4.30 -0.42 -4.23
C CYS A 89 5.26 -0.74 -5.36
N ILE A 90 6.05 0.24 -5.78
CA ILE A 90 7.14 0.01 -6.73
C ILE A 90 8.36 -0.40 -5.92
N VAL A 91 8.73 -1.67 -6.02
CA VAL A 91 9.81 -2.29 -5.26
C VAL A 91 10.93 -2.69 -6.20
N SER A 92 12.18 -2.62 -5.73
CA SER A 92 13.30 -3.22 -6.44
C SER A 92 13.23 -4.75 -6.41
N GLU A 93 13.99 -5.40 -7.29
CA GLU A 93 14.17 -6.85 -7.28
C GLU A 93 14.73 -7.34 -5.94
N LYS A 94 15.64 -6.57 -5.32
CA LYS A 94 16.26 -6.88 -4.02
C LYS A 94 15.20 -6.92 -2.91
N LEU A 95 14.36 -5.90 -2.82
CA LEU A 95 13.26 -5.87 -1.85
C LEU A 95 12.23 -6.95 -2.14
N LEU A 96 11.84 -7.14 -3.41
CA LEU A 96 10.88 -8.18 -3.80
C LEU A 96 11.35 -9.59 -3.39
N LYS A 97 12.63 -9.92 -3.63
CA LYS A 97 13.23 -11.21 -3.22
C LYS A 97 13.15 -11.41 -1.71
N LEU A 98 13.42 -10.37 -0.93
CA LEU A 98 13.27 -10.42 0.53
C LEU A 98 11.82 -10.64 0.94
N LEU A 99 10.88 -9.86 0.39
CA LEU A 99 9.46 -9.96 0.75
C LEU A 99 8.89 -11.34 0.44
N ARG A 100 9.28 -11.97 -0.67
CA ARG A 100 8.86 -13.34 -1.05
C ARG A 100 9.30 -14.45 -0.11
N SER A 101 10.25 -14.18 0.80
CA SER A 101 10.64 -15.16 1.81
C SER A 101 9.64 -15.28 2.97
N PHE A 102 8.62 -14.43 3.00
CA PHE A 102 7.59 -14.36 4.03
C PHE A 102 6.24 -14.88 3.56
N ASN A 103 5.32 -15.09 4.51
CA ASN A 103 3.95 -15.44 4.20
C ASN A 103 3.15 -14.20 3.73
N LEU A 104 2.77 -14.17 2.45
CA LEU A 104 1.96 -13.11 1.86
C LEU A 104 0.51 -13.59 1.58
N PRO A 105 -0.49 -12.71 1.69
CA PRO A 105 -1.79 -12.88 1.06
C PRO A 105 -1.64 -12.99 -0.46
N GLU A 106 -2.71 -13.29 -1.18
CA GLU A 106 -2.66 -13.32 -2.64
C GLU A 106 -2.14 -11.99 -3.19
N TYR A 107 -1.13 -12.07 -4.07
CA TYR A 107 -0.41 -10.93 -4.59
C TYR A 107 -0.04 -11.10 -6.06
N HIS A 108 0.09 -9.98 -6.76
CA HIS A 108 0.68 -9.91 -8.09
C HIS A 108 1.93 -9.05 -8.07
N TYR A 109 2.84 -9.33 -8.98
CA TYR A 109 3.98 -8.47 -9.28
C TYR A 109 4.05 -8.27 -10.79
N TYR A 110 4.21 -7.03 -11.22
CA TYR A 110 4.33 -6.69 -12.64
C TYR A 110 5.71 -6.11 -12.90
N PRO A 111 6.46 -6.63 -13.90
CA PRO A 111 7.75 -6.07 -14.25
C PRO A 111 7.60 -4.61 -14.71
N ILE A 112 8.52 -3.74 -14.30
CA ILE A 112 8.54 -2.33 -14.69
C ILE A 112 9.82 -2.04 -15.48
N ASN A 113 9.65 -1.38 -16.63
CA ASN A 113 10.69 -0.60 -17.25
C ASN A 113 10.63 0.82 -16.67
N LEU A 114 11.56 1.16 -15.79
CA LEU A 114 11.62 2.47 -15.16
C LEU A 114 12.61 3.35 -15.93
N ILE A 115 12.09 4.35 -16.63
CA ILE A 115 12.83 5.18 -17.59
C ILE A 115 13.19 6.51 -16.94
N ASN A 116 14.47 6.84 -16.80
CA ASN A 116 14.89 8.15 -16.32
C ASN A 116 14.46 9.23 -17.32
N ALA A 117 13.67 10.21 -16.87
CA ALA A 117 13.16 11.27 -17.72
C ALA A 117 14.27 12.13 -18.35
N GLU A 118 15.41 12.26 -17.66
CA GLU A 118 16.52 13.16 -18.01
C GLU A 118 17.53 12.46 -18.91
N THR A 119 18.05 11.30 -18.49
CA THR A 119 19.11 10.59 -19.22
C THR A 119 18.57 9.58 -20.24
N LYS A 120 17.29 9.19 -20.12
CA LYS A 120 16.65 8.10 -20.86
C LYS A 120 17.19 6.70 -20.55
N ASP A 121 18.02 6.55 -19.52
CA ASP A 121 18.43 5.25 -19.01
C ASP A 121 17.21 4.46 -18.53
N ILE A 122 17.26 3.14 -18.68
CA ILE A 122 16.18 2.24 -18.31
C ILE A 122 16.68 1.26 -17.25
N SER A 123 15.96 1.15 -16.14
CA SER A 123 16.13 0.07 -15.18
C SER A 123 14.96 -0.90 -15.27
N ASN A 124 15.28 -2.18 -15.44
CA ASN A 124 14.34 -3.30 -15.43
C ASN A 124 14.36 -4.08 -14.10
N ASN A 125 15.01 -3.53 -13.08
CA ASN A 125 15.15 -4.14 -11.76
C ASN A 125 14.01 -3.76 -10.80
N TYR A 126 12.88 -3.28 -11.33
CA TYR A 126 11.75 -2.80 -10.53
C TYR A 126 10.46 -3.53 -10.88
N PHE A 127 9.58 -3.63 -9.89
CA PHE A 127 8.31 -4.33 -9.99
C PHE A 127 7.22 -3.54 -9.29
N LEU A 128 6.01 -3.54 -9.86
CA LEU A 128 4.81 -3.12 -9.14
C LEU A 128 4.31 -4.32 -8.34
N LEU A 129 4.47 -4.29 -7.02
CA LEU A 129 3.91 -5.28 -6.11
C LEU A 129 2.52 -4.83 -5.64
N GLN A 130 1.53 -5.70 -5.76
CA GLN A 130 0.16 -5.47 -5.28
C GLN A 130 -0.31 -6.65 -4.45
N ILE A 131 -0.74 -6.39 -3.22
CA ILE A 131 -1.55 -7.33 -2.46
C ILE A 131 -2.98 -7.21 -3.00
N ILE A 132 -3.47 -8.28 -3.62
CA ILE A 132 -4.77 -8.29 -4.28
C ILE A 132 -5.89 -8.81 -3.38
N THR A 133 -5.57 -9.52 -2.29
CA THR A 133 -6.54 -9.83 -1.25
C THR A 133 -6.90 -8.56 -0.47
N PRO A 134 -8.15 -8.06 -0.54
CA PRO A 134 -8.59 -6.95 0.27
C PRO A 134 -8.55 -7.31 1.76
N LEU A 135 -8.21 -6.35 2.63
CA LEU A 135 -8.10 -6.61 4.07
C LEU A 135 -9.39 -7.15 4.68
N HIS A 136 -10.56 -6.71 4.19
CA HIS A 136 -11.85 -7.19 4.69
C HIS A 136 -12.04 -8.69 4.45
N GLN A 137 -11.52 -9.26 3.36
CA GLN A 137 -11.65 -10.70 3.09
C GLN A 137 -10.89 -11.54 4.12
N ASN A 138 -9.73 -11.06 4.56
CA ASN A 138 -8.94 -11.70 5.62
C ASN A 138 -9.39 -11.32 7.05
N THR A 139 -10.41 -10.49 7.22
CA THR A 139 -10.88 -10.07 8.55
C THR A 139 -11.87 -11.07 9.12
N ASP A 140 -11.65 -11.51 10.35
CA ASP A 140 -12.64 -12.24 11.14
C ASP A 140 -13.50 -11.21 11.90
N PHE A 141 -14.67 -10.92 11.34
CA PHE A 141 -15.59 -9.92 11.89
C PHE A 141 -16.19 -10.35 13.23
N THR A 142 -16.37 -11.66 13.43
CA THR A 142 -16.96 -12.23 14.67
C THR A 142 -16.05 -12.09 15.89
N LYS A 143 -14.77 -11.80 15.67
CA LYS A 143 -13.78 -11.64 16.74
C LYS A 143 -13.14 -10.26 16.79
N SER A 144 -13.49 -9.39 15.86
CA SER A 144 -12.95 -8.03 15.81
C SER A 144 -13.63 -7.12 16.83
N HIS A 145 -12.94 -6.05 17.22
CA HIS A 145 -13.41 -5.04 18.17
C HIS A 145 -13.80 -3.75 17.45
N TYR A 146 -15.04 -3.31 17.70
CA TYR A 146 -15.66 -2.18 17.03
C TYR A 146 -15.85 -1.01 17.98
N LYS A 147 -15.58 0.21 17.51
CA LYS A 147 -15.87 1.46 18.19
C LYS A 147 -16.88 2.26 17.38
N TYR A 148 -17.96 2.66 18.02
CA TYR A 148 -18.97 3.53 17.44
C TYR A 148 -18.66 4.95 17.87
N ILE A 149 -18.32 5.81 16.91
CA ILE A 149 -17.77 7.14 17.16
C ILE A 149 -18.71 8.19 16.59
N GLN A 150 -19.17 9.10 17.44
CA GLN A 150 -19.97 10.24 16.99
C GLN A 150 -19.10 11.16 16.12
N ARG A 151 -19.50 11.41 14.87
CA ARG A 151 -18.65 12.10 13.87
C ARG A 151 -18.21 13.51 14.29
N ARG A 152 -19.09 14.24 14.99
CA ARG A 152 -18.87 15.64 15.40
C ARG A 152 -18.05 15.75 16.68
N SER A 153 -18.48 15.10 17.76
CA SER A 153 -17.79 15.19 19.05
C SER A 153 -16.55 14.30 19.15
N LYS A 154 -16.41 13.30 18.25
CA LYS A 154 -15.41 12.23 18.33
C LYS A 154 -15.53 11.34 19.56
N GLU A 155 -16.66 11.43 20.26
CA GLU A 155 -16.96 10.61 21.42
C GLU A 155 -17.26 9.17 21.00
N ILE A 156 -16.74 8.22 21.79
CA ILE A 156 -17.05 6.80 21.64
C ILE A 156 -18.37 6.54 22.37
N VAL A 157 -19.43 6.25 21.61
CA VAL A 157 -20.78 6.02 22.15
C VAL A 157 -21.03 4.55 22.50
N LYS A 158 -20.27 3.64 21.91
CA LYS A 158 -20.36 2.20 22.14
C LYS A 158 -19.05 1.51 21.72
N GLU A 159 -18.69 0.45 22.43
CA GLU A 159 -17.65 -0.50 22.02
C GLU A 159 -18.24 -1.92 22.07
N GLU A 160 -17.89 -2.79 21.12
CA GLU A 160 -18.42 -4.16 21.05
C GLU A 160 -17.42 -5.11 20.38
N MET A 161 -17.36 -6.35 20.88
CA MET A 161 -16.62 -7.46 20.26
C MET A 161 -17.57 -8.30 19.42
N GLY A 162 -17.16 -8.65 18.20
CA GLY A 162 -17.90 -9.61 17.38
C GLY A 162 -19.29 -9.15 16.94
N ALA A 163 -19.47 -7.84 16.76
CA ALA A 163 -20.76 -7.24 16.39
C ALA A 163 -21.27 -7.67 15.00
N PHE A 164 -20.41 -8.25 14.16
CA PHE A 164 -20.70 -8.57 12.76
C PHE A 164 -20.18 -9.97 12.42
N ASP A 165 -20.90 -10.68 11.55
CA ASP A 165 -20.54 -12.01 11.05
C ASP A 165 -19.78 -11.99 9.73
N SER A 166 -19.86 -10.87 9.00
CA SER A 166 -19.41 -10.74 7.62
C SER A 166 -19.03 -9.30 7.30
N PHE A 167 -18.39 -9.10 6.14
CA PHE A 167 -18.10 -7.75 5.66
C PHE A 167 -19.38 -7.03 5.25
N GLU A 168 -20.33 -7.77 4.67
CA GLU A 168 -21.62 -7.28 4.21
C GLU A 168 -22.43 -6.69 5.36
N SER A 169 -22.61 -7.44 6.46
CA SER A 169 -23.34 -6.95 7.64
C SER A 169 -22.65 -5.76 8.31
N TYR A 170 -21.32 -5.74 8.32
CA TYR A 170 -20.54 -4.56 8.76
C TYR A 170 -20.77 -3.35 7.85
N SER A 171 -20.70 -3.53 6.52
CA SER A 171 -20.82 -2.45 5.54
C SER A 171 -22.21 -1.82 5.58
N GLU A 172 -23.26 -2.64 5.61
CA GLU A 172 -24.65 -2.17 5.73
C GLU A 172 -24.89 -1.37 7.02
N ALA A 173 -24.40 -1.88 8.15
CA ALA A 173 -24.51 -1.18 9.42
C ALA A 173 -23.70 0.12 9.45
N TYR A 174 -22.49 0.11 8.85
CA TYR A 174 -21.65 1.29 8.72
C TYR A 174 -22.38 2.38 7.94
N ASP A 175 -22.88 2.07 6.74
CA ASP A 175 -23.55 3.06 5.90
C ASP A 175 -24.79 3.64 6.60
N LYS A 176 -25.64 2.76 7.15
CA LYS A 176 -26.82 3.19 7.90
C LYS A 176 -26.46 4.16 9.02
N LEU A 177 -25.54 3.78 9.91
CA LEU A 177 -25.15 4.61 11.05
C LEU A 177 -24.42 5.89 10.64
N PHE A 178 -23.63 5.83 9.56
CA PHE A 178 -22.85 6.96 9.07
C PHE A 178 -23.72 8.07 8.51
N PHE A 179 -24.75 7.71 7.73
CA PHE A 179 -25.66 8.64 7.07
C PHE A 179 -26.83 9.06 7.98
N GLU A 180 -27.44 8.14 8.71
CA GLU A 180 -28.63 8.43 9.53
C GLU A 180 -28.27 8.98 10.92
N ASN A 181 -27.34 8.33 11.61
CA ASN A 181 -27.03 8.62 13.01
C ASN A 181 -25.78 9.48 13.21
N LYS A 182 -25.04 9.78 12.12
CA LYS A 182 -23.75 10.48 12.15
C LYS A 182 -22.74 9.76 13.04
N ILE A 183 -22.79 8.43 13.06
CA ILE A 183 -21.89 7.55 13.80
C ILE A 183 -20.98 6.84 12.80
N ARG A 184 -19.67 6.87 13.03
CA ARG A 184 -18.69 6.08 12.28
C ARG A 184 -18.39 4.82 13.07
N ILE A 185 -18.37 3.66 12.41
CA ILE A 185 -17.88 2.41 13.03
C ILE A 185 -16.42 2.23 12.65
N ASP A 186 -15.54 2.11 13.64
CA ASP A 186 -14.12 1.81 13.43
C ASP A 186 -13.79 0.41 13.95
N ILE A 187 -13.00 -0.35 13.18
CA ILE A 187 -12.39 -1.59 13.65
C ILE A 187 -11.08 -1.22 14.37
N SER A 188 -11.12 -1.15 15.69
CA SER A 188 -9.95 -0.74 16.50
C SER A 188 -8.99 -1.89 16.80
N LYS A 189 -9.53 -3.11 16.94
CA LYS A 189 -8.74 -4.34 16.98
C LYS A 189 -9.29 -5.29 15.93
N ARG A 190 -8.44 -5.73 15.01
CA ARG A 190 -8.82 -6.58 13.90
C ARG A 190 -8.33 -8.00 14.15
N ALA A 191 -9.25 -8.95 14.16
CA ALA A 191 -8.91 -10.36 14.08
C ALA A 191 -8.71 -10.74 12.61
N LEU A 192 -7.69 -11.54 12.32
CA LEU A 192 -7.41 -12.03 10.98
C LEU A 192 -7.73 -13.53 10.90
N LYS A 193 -8.37 -13.95 9.80
CA LYS A 193 -8.65 -15.37 9.50
C LYS A 193 -7.35 -16.14 9.27
N VAL A 194 -6.40 -15.53 8.58
CA VAL A 194 -5.07 -16.09 8.29
C VAL A 194 -3.98 -15.13 8.76
N LYS A 195 -2.96 -15.68 9.43
CA LYS A 195 -1.77 -14.94 9.87
C LYS A 195 -0.80 -14.78 8.69
N TYR A 196 -0.68 -13.56 8.19
CA TYR A 196 0.33 -13.18 7.20
C TYR A 196 1.39 -12.29 7.82
N ASP A 197 2.61 -12.37 7.30
CA ASP A 197 3.73 -11.53 7.70
C ASP A 197 3.64 -10.13 7.05
N ILE A 198 3.08 -10.08 5.84
CA ILE A 198 2.74 -8.86 5.11
C ILE A 198 1.22 -8.81 5.03
N ILE A 199 0.59 -7.81 5.63
CA ILE A 199 -0.86 -7.83 5.90
C ILE A 199 -1.66 -7.24 4.74
N TRP A 200 -1.23 -6.09 4.23
CA TRP A 200 -1.91 -5.33 3.17
C TRP A 200 -0.93 -4.31 2.58
N SER A 201 -1.15 -3.91 1.33
CA SER A 201 -0.51 -2.77 0.67
C SER A 201 -1.50 -1.62 0.49
N VAL A 202 -1.03 -0.39 0.69
CA VAL A 202 -1.66 0.81 0.11
C VAL A 202 -0.63 1.42 -0.85
N ILE A 203 -1.02 2.45 -1.61
CA ILE A 203 -0.05 3.15 -2.45
C ILE A 203 1.20 3.53 -1.65
N ASN A 204 2.38 3.14 -2.12
CA ASN A 204 3.70 3.44 -1.53
C ASN A 204 4.00 2.82 -0.14
N TYR A 205 3.10 2.02 0.44
CA TYR A 205 3.32 1.42 1.76
C TYR A 205 2.86 -0.03 1.87
N LEU A 206 3.63 -0.81 2.63
CA LEU A 206 3.25 -2.15 3.08
C LEU A 206 3.01 -2.17 4.58
N ARG A 207 2.02 -2.93 5.02
CA ARG A 207 1.79 -3.25 6.44
C ARG A 207 2.48 -4.57 6.76
N ILE A 208 3.40 -4.55 7.71
CA ILE A 208 4.29 -5.70 8.00
C ILE A 208 4.33 -6.02 9.49
N VAL A 209 4.69 -7.25 9.84
CA VAL A 209 4.90 -7.69 11.22
C VAL A 209 6.35 -7.45 11.69
N GLU A 210 6.62 -7.71 12.97
CA GLU A 210 7.93 -7.51 13.61
C GLU A 210 9.06 -8.29 12.93
N GLU A 211 8.78 -9.54 12.55
CA GLU A 211 9.73 -10.45 11.92
C GLU A 211 10.24 -9.88 10.58
N VAL A 212 9.32 -9.33 9.78
CA VAL A 212 9.65 -8.64 8.52
C VAL A 212 10.46 -7.39 8.80
N LYS A 213 10.04 -6.55 9.76
CA LYS A 213 10.78 -5.36 10.17
C LYS A 213 12.23 -5.70 10.52
N LYS A 214 12.45 -6.73 11.33
CA LYS A 214 13.81 -7.17 11.74
C LYS A 214 14.67 -7.52 10.52
N LYS A 215 14.11 -8.23 9.54
CA LYS A 215 14.84 -8.58 8.31
C LYS A 215 15.09 -7.38 7.41
N ILE A 216 14.14 -6.46 7.27
CA ILE A 216 14.30 -5.21 6.53
C ILE A 216 15.45 -4.38 7.14
N LEU A 217 15.44 -4.18 8.46
CA LEU A 217 16.46 -3.38 9.16
C LEU A 217 17.85 -4.04 9.19
N ALA A 218 17.91 -5.37 9.11
CA ALA A 218 19.16 -6.11 9.00
C ALA A 218 19.69 -6.22 7.55
N SER A 219 18.90 -5.77 6.57
CA SER A 219 19.26 -5.81 5.17
C SER A 219 19.82 -4.48 4.71
N ASP A 220 20.65 -4.53 3.67
CA ASP A 220 21.24 -3.35 3.03
C ASP A 220 20.25 -2.68 2.06
N LEU A 221 19.04 -2.35 2.52
CA LEU A 221 18.02 -1.71 1.67
C LEU A 221 18.17 -0.19 1.69
N ASN A 222 18.13 0.43 0.52
CA ASN A 222 18.25 1.87 0.33
C ASN A 222 16.87 2.52 0.25
N GLY A 223 16.69 3.63 0.96
CA GLY A 223 15.50 4.47 0.83
C GLY A 223 14.21 3.91 1.40
N VAL A 224 14.32 2.92 2.28
CA VAL A 224 13.18 2.37 3.01
C VAL A 224 13.18 2.87 4.44
N LYS A 225 11.99 3.17 4.96
CA LYS A 225 11.75 3.42 6.39
C LYS A 225 10.75 2.41 6.93
N VAL A 226 10.91 2.08 8.21
CA VAL A 226 9.90 1.33 8.97
C VAL A 226 9.43 2.18 10.14
N SER A 227 8.12 2.41 10.22
CA SER A 227 7.45 3.20 11.27
C SER A 227 6.38 2.37 11.98
N ASP A 228 6.03 2.80 13.20
CA ASP A 228 4.91 2.19 13.94
C ASP A 228 3.58 2.47 13.21
N TYR A 229 2.77 1.43 13.02
CA TYR A 229 1.41 1.60 12.48
C TYR A 229 0.41 1.81 13.62
N THR A 230 -0.39 2.88 13.51
CA THR A 230 -1.34 3.29 14.57
C THR A 230 -2.81 3.17 14.16
N GLY A 231 -3.11 2.64 12.97
CA GLY A 231 -4.48 2.60 12.46
C GLY A 231 -5.37 1.55 13.14
N PHE A 232 -4.85 0.35 13.40
CA PHE A 232 -5.52 -0.70 14.16
C PHE A 232 -4.50 -1.68 14.75
N GLU A 233 -4.90 -2.37 15.82
CA GLU A 233 -4.15 -3.49 16.36
C GLU A 233 -4.61 -4.80 15.71
N ILE A 234 -3.70 -5.76 15.50
CA ILE A 234 -4.11 -7.14 15.20
C ILE A 234 -4.15 -7.94 16.50
N ILE A 235 -5.30 -8.55 16.75
CA ILE A 235 -5.48 -9.57 17.78
C ILE A 235 -5.31 -10.94 17.13
N SER A 236 -4.48 -11.76 17.74
CA SER A 236 -4.34 -13.16 17.41
C SER A 236 -5.11 -13.94 18.46
N ASP A 237 -6.05 -14.77 18.03
CA ASP A 237 -6.53 -15.84 18.90
C ASP A 237 -5.31 -16.74 19.20
N ASN A 238 -5.01 -16.87 20.49
CA ASN A 238 -4.21 -17.97 20.98
C ASN A 238 -5.13 -19.16 21.18
#